data_AF-A0A7R9SXX7-F1
#
_entry.id   AF-A0A7R9SXX7-F1
#
_cell.length_a   1.000
_cell.length_b   1.000
_cell.length_c   1.000
_cell.angle_alpha   90.00
_cell.angle_beta   90.00
_cell.angle_gamma   90.00
#
_symmetry.space_group_name_H-M   'P 1'
#
loop_
_entity.id
_entity.type
_entity.pdbx_description
1 polymer ?
#
loop_
_entity_poly.entity_id
_entity_poly.type
_entity_poly.pdbx_seq_one_letter_code
_entity_poly.pdbx_strand_id
1 'polypeptide(L)'
;LVLRDNSPYWHRNREARRAGKLLLLPSRNPRAPEPEEDVLDIMFDDNMGTGGRWGIVDVRDASTGVPVPFQDAIGHNLVRADPIRAILDMKYFETSLSRCELRHRRNCTHMEKLRRAAAMAAATNALGHAHSVPANTVHDENDQQPPLKQSLRTALSTPLHAPPSSSNVGGLSTLFK
;
A
#
# COMPACT_ATOMS: atom_id res chain seq x y z
N LEU A 1 -1.32 -25.77 -1.85
CA LEU A 1 -0.54 -25.13 -2.92
C LEU A 1 0.81 -24.75 -2.33
N VAL A 2 1.92 -25.34 -2.78
CA VAL A 2 3.26 -24.92 -2.33
C VAL A 2 3.78 -23.93 -3.37
N LEU A 3 3.86 -22.64 -3.02
CA LEU A 3 4.54 -21.66 -3.87
C LEU A 3 6.03 -22.02 -3.86
N ARG A 4 6.55 -22.55 -4.97
CA ARG A 4 7.99 -22.81 -5.09
C ARG A 4 8.72 -21.53 -5.43
N ASP A 5 9.78 -21.26 -4.69
CA ASP A 5 10.70 -20.20 -5.02
C ASP A 5 11.39 -20.48 -6.34
N ASN A 6 11.21 -19.57 -7.31
CA ASN A 6 11.93 -19.62 -8.56
C ASN A 6 13.19 -18.75 -8.47
N SER A 7 14.17 -19.21 -7.69
CA SER A 7 15.46 -18.54 -7.54
C SER A 7 16.13 -18.21 -8.89
N PRO A 8 16.14 -19.10 -9.91
CA PRO A 8 16.69 -18.76 -11.23
C PRO A 8 15.96 -17.60 -11.93
N TYR A 9 14.64 -17.46 -11.74
CA TYR A 9 13.90 -16.31 -12.25
C TYR A 9 14.25 -15.04 -11.46
N TRP A 10 14.32 -15.11 -10.13
CA TRP A 10 14.66 -13.97 -9.28
C TRP A 10 16.07 -13.43 -9.60
N HIS A 11 17.08 -14.30 -9.73
CA HIS A 11 18.45 -13.90 -10.11
C HIS A 11 18.51 -13.27 -11.51
N ARG A 12 17.85 -13.85 -12.52
CA ARG A 12 17.78 -13.27 -13.88
C ARG A 12 17.14 -11.89 -13.91
N ASN A 13 16.28 -11.59 -12.94
CA ASN A 13 15.65 -10.29 -12.77
C ASN A 13 16.42 -9.36 -11.80
N ARG A 14 17.72 -9.61 -11.64
CA ARG A 14 18.63 -8.82 -10.77
C ARG A 14 18.15 -8.75 -9.33
N GLU A 15 17.53 -9.83 -8.86
CA GLU A 15 17.02 -9.95 -7.50
C GLU A 15 16.01 -8.84 -7.12
N ALA A 16 15.33 -8.29 -8.13
CA ALA A 16 14.32 -7.28 -7.92
C ALA A 16 13.13 -7.89 -7.16
N ARG A 17 12.59 -7.15 -6.17
CA ARG A 17 11.41 -7.57 -5.38
C ARG A 17 10.26 -8.04 -6.24
N ARG A 18 9.92 -7.28 -7.28
CA ARG A 18 8.85 -7.58 -8.24
C ARG A 18 8.98 -8.95 -8.95
N ALA A 19 10.13 -9.59 -8.86
CA ALA A 19 10.41 -10.90 -9.42
C ALA A 19 10.61 -11.99 -8.37
N GLY A 20 10.34 -11.69 -7.09
CA GLY A 20 10.42 -12.64 -6.00
C GLY A 20 9.05 -13.12 -5.53
N LYS A 21 8.92 -13.38 -4.23
CA LYS A 21 7.72 -13.95 -3.60
C LYS A 21 6.61 -12.90 -3.51
N LEU A 22 5.41 -13.22 -3.96
CA LEU A 22 4.27 -12.30 -3.88
C LEU A 22 3.54 -12.44 -2.54
N LEU A 23 3.41 -11.34 -1.81
CA LEU A 23 2.51 -11.19 -0.67
C LEU A 23 1.40 -10.19 -1.03
N LEU A 24 0.16 -10.65 -1.08
CA LEU A 24 -1.01 -9.81 -1.30
C LEU A 24 -1.62 -9.44 0.04
N LEU A 25 -1.69 -8.14 0.33
CA LEU A 25 -2.34 -7.63 1.53
C LEU A 25 -3.73 -7.13 1.18
N PRO A 26 -4.78 -7.49 1.93
CA PRO A 26 -6.09 -6.91 1.71
C PRO A 26 -5.99 -5.40 1.82
N SER A 27 -6.70 -4.69 0.93
CA SER A 27 -6.71 -3.24 0.94
C SER A 27 -7.15 -2.78 2.32
N ARG A 28 -6.28 -2.04 3.00
CA ARG A 28 -6.62 -1.30 4.23
C ARG A 28 -7.50 -0.13 3.83
N ASN A 29 -8.69 -0.39 3.32
CA ASN A 29 -9.65 0.66 3.02
C ASN A 29 -10.04 1.30 4.37
N PRO A 30 -9.62 2.54 4.65
CA PRO A 30 -9.89 3.16 5.94
C PRO A 30 -11.38 3.48 6.14
N ARG A 31 -12.19 3.33 5.08
CA ARG A 31 -13.64 3.53 5.04
C ARG A 31 -14.44 2.22 5.00
N ALA A 32 -13.79 1.06 4.93
CA ALA A 32 -14.53 -0.19 5.03
C ALA A 32 -15.14 -0.28 6.45
N PRO A 33 -16.43 -0.63 6.59
CA PRO A 33 -16.97 -1.02 7.89
C PRO A 33 -16.09 -2.14 8.42
N GLU A 34 -15.76 -2.07 9.72
CA GLU A 34 -14.76 -2.89 10.42
C GLU A 34 -14.67 -4.32 9.86
N PRO A 35 -13.46 -4.83 9.55
CA PRO A 35 -13.32 -6.14 8.94
C PRO A 35 -13.96 -7.20 9.85
N GLU A 36 -14.84 -8.00 9.26
CA GLU A 36 -15.64 -9.01 9.96
C GLU A 36 -14.80 -10.10 10.62
N GLU A 37 -13.50 -10.21 10.30
CA GLU A 37 -12.47 -10.92 11.04
C GLU A 37 -11.13 -10.21 10.79
N ASP A 38 -10.43 -9.80 11.84
CA ASP A 38 -9.13 -9.08 11.76
C ASP A 38 -8.01 -10.08 11.43
N VAL A 39 -8.00 -10.58 10.18
CA VAL A 39 -6.99 -11.52 9.69
C VAL A 39 -5.68 -10.78 9.45
N LEU A 40 -4.62 -11.22 10.13
CA LEU A 40 -3.28 -10.67 10.00
C LEU A 40 -2.41 -11.59 9.14
N ASP A 41 -2.21 -11.22 7.88
CA ASP A 41 -1.28 -11.91 6.99
C ASP A 41 0.17 -11.58 7.34
N ILE A 42 0.97 -12.60 7.66
CA ILE A 42 2.39 -12.48 8.01
C ILE A 42 3.22 -13.41 7.13
N MET A 43 4.31 -12.87 6.58
CA MET A 43 5.33 -13.63 5.88
C MET A 43 6.68 -13.53 6.60
N PHE A 44 7.26 -14.69 6.90
CA PHE A 44 8.61 -14.85 7.43
C PHE A 44 9.59 -15.17 6.31
N ASP A 45 10.71 -14.45 6.24
CA ASP A 45 11.76 -14.68 5.24
C ASP A 45 13.12 -14.20 5.77
N ASP A 46 14.20 -14.95 5.51
CA ASP A 46 15.56 -14.63 5.95
C ASP A 46 16.31 -13.71 4.97
N ASN A 47 15.86 -13.65 3.71
CA ASN A 47 16.43 -12.85 2.62
C ASN A 47 15.80 -11.45 2.55
N MET A 48 15.71 -10.78 3.70
CA MET A 48 15.30 -9.38 3.82
C MET A 48 16.51 -8.51 4.20
N GLY A 49 16.92 -7.61 3.29
CA GLY A 49 18.03 -6.69 3.51
C GLY A 49 17.70 -5.58 4.51
N THR A 50 18.74 -5.05 5.18
CA THR A 50 18.62 -3.84 6.00
C THR A 50 18.52 -2.59 5.12
N GLY A 51 17.84 -1.55 5.61
CA GLY A 51 17.73 -0.27 4.90
C GLY A 51 16.83 -0.28 3.66
N GLY A 52 15.98 -1.31 3.50
CA GLY A 52 14.93 -1.32 2.47
C GLY A 52 15.47 -1.29 1.03
N ARG A 53 16.69 -1.78 0.80
CA ARG A 53 17.28 -1.87 -0.55
C ARG A 53 17.11 -3.26 -1.16
N TRP A 54 17.22 -4.33 -0.37
CA TRP A 54 17.15 -5.72 -0.86
C TRP A 54 16.04 -6.51 -0.13
N GLY A 55 15.38 -7.40 -0.86
CA GLY A 55 14.32 -8.25 -0.31
C GLY A 55 13.74 -9.12 -1.41
N ILE A 56 13.47 -10.39 -1.11
CA ILE A 56 12.84 -11.29 -2.07
C ILE A 56 11.31 -11.12 -2.12
N VAL A 57 10.68 -10.41 -1.17
CA VAL A 57 9.22 -10.31 -1.11
C VAL A 57 8.70 -9.06 -1.84
N ASP A 58 7.81 -9.26 -2.81
CA ASP A 58 6.96 -8.26 -3.46
C ASP A 58 5.65 -8.13 -2.68
N VAL A 59 5.43 -7.00 -2.02
CA VAL A 59 4.20 -6.75 -1.26
C VAL A 59 3.30 -5.86 -2.08
N ARG A 60 2.05 -6.29 -2.31
CA ARG A 60 1.07 -5.53 -3.09
C ARG A 60 -0.27 -5.50 -2.41
N ASP A 61 -1.00 -4.42 -2.65
CA ASP A 61 -2.41 -4.35 -2.35
C ASP A 61 -3.17 -5.38 -3.21
N ALA A 62 -3.96 -6.24 -2.57
CA ALA A 62 -4.66 -7.33 -3.22
C ALA A 62 -5.73 -6.87 -4.22
N SER A 63 -6.29 -5.68 -4.03
CA SER A 63 -7.39 -5.16 -4.84
C SER A 63 -6.91 -4.35 -6.05
N THR A 64 -5.80 -3.62 -5.89
CA THR A 64 -5.27 -2.70 -6.91
C THR A 64 -4.00 -3.22 -7.58
N GLY A 65 -3.31 -4.19 -6.97
CA GLY A 65 -2.00 -4.67 -7.41
C GLY A 65 -0.86 -3.65 -7.24
N VAL A 66 -1.14 -2.50 -6.61
CA VAL A 66 -0.14 -1.44 -6.37
C VAL A 66 0.86 -1.91 -5.32
N PRO A 67 2.18 -1.71 -5.53
CA PRO A 67 3.19 -2.05 -4.54
C PRO A 67 2.99 -1.30 -3.22
N VAL A 68 3.07 -2.03 -2.11
CA VAL A 68 3.10 -1.45 -0.76
C VAL A 68 4.55 -1.06 -0.45
N PRO A 69 4.81 0.16 0.05
CA PRO A 69 6.16 0.53 0.47
C PRO A 69 6.71 -0.46 1.50
N PHE A 70 7.93 -0.92 1.30
CA PHE A 70 8.52 -1.96 2.15
C PHE A 70 8.65 -1.54 3.61
N GLN A 71 8.91 -0.25 3.85
CA GLN A 71 8.97 0.35 5.18
C GLN A 71 7.63 0.21 5.94
N ASP A 72 6.51 0.20 5.20
CA ASP A 72 5.18 0.07 5.78
C ASP A 72 4.83 -1.40 6.05
N ALA A 73 5.43 -2.33 5.31
CA ALA A 73 5.20 -3.77 5.46
C ALA A 73 6.15 -4.44 6.47
N ILE A 74 7.41 -3.99 6.55
CA ILE A 74 8.44 -4.59 7.42
C ILE A 74 8.13 -4.39 8.91
N GLY A 75 8.24 -5.46 9.68
CA GLY A 75 7.90 -5.49 11.11
C GLY A 75 6.41 -5.57 11.41
N HIS A 76 5.55 -5.59 10.38
CA HIS A 76 4.11 -5.75 10.48
C HIS A 76 3.63 -7.01 9.74
N ASN A 77 3.71 -6.99 8.41
CA ASN A 77 3.31 -8.10 7.54
C ASN A 77 4.53 -8.89 7.05
N LEU A 78 5.71 -8.27 7.02
CA LEU A 78 6.98 -8.93 6.74
C LEU A 78 7.82 -9.02 8.01
N VAL A 79 8.29 -10.22 8.34
CA VAL A 79 9.16 -10.44 9.48
C VAL A 79 10.45 -11.11 8.99
N ARG A 80 11.57 -10.43 9.22
CA ARG A 80 12.88 -11.02 8.92
C ARG A 80 13.12 -12.22 9.84
N ALA A 81 13.23 -13.40 9.26
CA ALA A 81 13.59 -14.61 9.97
C ALA A 81 15.11 -14.66 10.21
N ASP A 82 15.49 -15.16 11.38
CA ASP A 82 16.86 -15.52 11.72
C ASP A 82 16.97 -17.05 11.61
N PRO A 83 17.65 -17.59 10.58
CA PRO A 83 17.65 -19.03 10.32
C PRO A 83 18.33 -19.82 11.45
N ILE A 84 19.36 -19.25 12.09
CA ILE A 84 20.06 -19.92 13.20
C ILE A 84 19.11 -20.05 14.39
N ARG A 85 18.40 -18.96 14.74
CA ARG A 85 17.42 -19.01 15.82
C ARG A 85 16.22 -19.88 15.49
N ALA A 86 15.74 -19.85 14.25
CA ALA A 86 14.64 -20.71 13.81
C ALA A 86 14.97 -22.21 13.95
N ILE A 87 16.23 -22.59 13.79
CA ILE A 87 16.71 -23.97 13.97
C ILE A 87 16.92 -24.30 15.45
N LEU A 88 17.55 -23.41 16.21
CA LEU A 88 18.00 -23.69 17.58
C LEU A 88 16.93 -23.45 18.66
N ASP A 89 15.93 -22.62 18.40
CA ASP A 89 14.90 -22.22 19.36
C ASP A 89 13.53 -22.67 18.86
N MET A 90 13.00 -23.74 19.46
CA MET A 90 11.68 -24.28 19.14
C MET A 90 10.54 -23.27 19.32
N LYS A 91 10.74 -22.23 20.14
CA LYS A 91 9.74 -21.17 20.39
C LYS A 91 9.96 -19.92 19.54
N TYR A 92 10.90 -19.95 18.61
CA TYR A 92 11.27 -18.78 17.81
C TYR A 92 10.07 -18.20 17.05
N PHE A 93 9.34 -19.05 16.33
CA PHE A 93 8.18 -18.59 15.55
C PHE A 93 7.00 -18.22 16.43
N GLU A 94 6.72 -18.96 17.51
CA GLU A 94 5.66 -18.62 18.49
C GLU A 94 5.89 -17.24 19.11
N THR A 95 7.13 -16.98 19.54
CA THR A 95 7.53 -15.69 20.12
C THR A 95 7.44 -14.57 19.08
N SER A 96 7.85 -14.86 17.84
CA SER A 96 7.82 -13.88 16.77
C SER A 96 6.39 -13.54 16.34
N LEU A 97 5.51 -14.54 16.24
CA LEU A 97 4.09 -14.38 15.96
C LEU A 97 3.41 -13.58 17.06
N SER A 98 3.63 -13.93 18.33
CA SER A 98 3.09 -13.20 19.49
C SER A 98 3.46 -11.71 19.45
N ARG A 99 4.67 -11.37 19.00
CA ARG A 99 5.10 -9.97 18.82
C ARG A 99 4.36 -9.27 17.68
N CYS A 100 4.10 -9.98 16.58
CA CYS A 100 3.35 -9.44 15.45
C CYS A 100 1.90 -9.15 15.85
N GLU A 101 1.25 -10.10 16.52
CA GLU A 101 -0.10 -9.92 17.05
C GLU A 101 -0.20 -8.74 18.01
N LEU A 102 0.74 -8.61 18.95
CA LEU A 102 0.74 -7.49 19.90
C LEU A 102 0.89 -6.14 19.19
N ARG A 103 1.76 -6.05 18.17
CA ARG A 103 1.91 -4.84 17.36
C ARG A 103 0.65 -4.53 16.57
N HIS A 104 0.04 -5.55 15.96
CA HIS A 104 -1.20 -5.41 15.21
C HIS A 104 -2.33 -4.86 16.08
N ARG A 105 -2.57 -5.47 17.25
CA ARG A 105 -3.59 -4.98 18.21
C ARG A 105 -3.35 -3.53 18.61
N ARG A 106 -2.10 -3.15 18.90
CA ARG A 106 -1.74 -1.76 19.24
C ARG A 106 -2.05 -0.79 18.09
N ASN A 107 -1.75 -1.19 16.86
CA ASN A 107 -2.05 -0.40 15.67
C ASN A 107 -3.57 -0.26 15.46
N CYS A 108 -4.35 -1.33 15.59
CA CYS A 108 -5.81 -1.27 15.50
C CYS A 108 -6.39 -0.30 16.53
N THR A 109 -5.99 -0.43 17.81
CA THR A 109 -6.42 0.49 18.87
C THR A 109 -6.01 1.95 18.60
N HIS A 110 -4.80 2.18 18.08
CA HIS A 110 -4.33 3.52 17.75
C HIS A 110 -5.15 4.13 16.60
N MET A 111 -5.40 3.37 15.54
CA MET A 111 -6.19 3.82 14.40
C MET A 111 -7.64 4.10 14.77
N GLU A 112 -8.23 3.28 15.64
CA GLU A 112 -9.58 3.52 16.16
C GLU A 112 -9.66 4.85 16.94
N LYS A 113 -8.66 5.13 17.78
CA LYS A 113 -8.57 6.41 18.50
C LYS A 113 -8.47 7.59 17.54
N LEU A 114 -7.64 7.49 16.49
CA LEU A 114 -7.52 8.53 15.46
C LEU A 114 -8.83 8.74 14.69
N ARG A 115 -9.54 7.67 14.32
CA ARG A 115 -10.85 7.75 13.67
C ARG A 115 -11.88 8.45 14.55
N ARG A 116 -11.97 8.09 15.83
CA ARG A 116 -12.87 8.75 16.79
C ARG A 116 -12.55 10.23 16.95
N ALA A 117 -11.26 10.59 17.06
CA ALA A 117 -10.83 11.99 17.14
C ALA A 117 -11.20 12.78 15.89
N ALA A 118 -10.98 12.21 14.69
CA ALA A 118 -11.34 12.85 13.42
C ALA A 118 -12.87 13.03 13.28
N ALA A 119 -13.66 12.03 13.68
CA ALA A 119 -15.12 12.11 13.66
C ALA A 119 -15.65 13.21 14.60
N MET A 120 -15.09 13.33 15.82
CA MET A 120 -15.44 14.41 16.75
C MET A 120 -15.09 15.78 16.17
N ALA A 121 -13.89 15.95 15.60
CA ALA A 121 -13.48 17.21 14.98
C ALA A 121 -14.40 17.60 13.81
N ALA A 122 -14.78 16.64 12.97
CA ALA A 122 -15.72 16.87 11.87
C ALA A 122 -17.12 17.29 12.38
N ALA A 123 -17.62 16.66 13.45
CA ALA A 123 -18.89 17.02 14.07
C ALA A 123 -18.87 18.43 14.67
N THR A 124 -17.77 18.82 15.34
CA THR A 124 -17.60 20.18 15.89
C THR A 124 -17.57 21.23 14.77
N ASN A 125 -16.86 20.97 13.66
CA ASN A 125 -16.82 21.88 12.52
C ASN A 125 -18.18 22.05 11.83
N ALA A 126 -18.96 20.96 11.73
CA ALA A 126 -20.32 21.00 11.18
C ALA A 126 -21.27 21.85 12.04
N LEU A 127 -21.16 21.75 13.38
CA LEU A 127 -21.92 22.57 14.32
C LEU A 127 -21.50 24.05 14.28
N GLY A 128 -20.22 24.34 14.10
CA GLY A 128 -19.71 25.71 13.94
C GLY A 128 -20.21 26.42 12.68
N HIS A 129 -20.41 25.70 11.58
CA HIS A 129 -20.99 26.24 10.34
C HIS A 129 -22.52 26.40 10.40
N ALA A 130 -23.22 25.65 11.26
CA ALA A 130 -24.67 25.76 11.41
C ALA A 130 -25.11 27.03 12.18
N HIS A 131 -24.19 27.70 12.90
CA HIS A 131 -24.47 28.96 13.62
C HIS A 131 -24.11 30.23 12.83
N SER A 132 -23.68 30.10 11.57
CA SER A 132 -23.53 31.25 10.66
C SER A 132 -24.67 31.30 9.64
N VAL A 133 -25.75 32.03 9.95
CA VAL A 133 -26.85 32.41 9.03
C VAL A 133 -27.26 33.87 9.37
N PRO A 134 -27.71 34.68 8.40
CA PRO A 134 -26.93 35.54 7.53
C PRO A 134 -26.97 37.02 7.96
N ALA A 135 -25.95 37.81 7.63
CA ALA A 135 -26.09 39.26 7.66
C ALA A 135 -26.99 39.70 6.49
N ASN A 136 -28.16 40.25 6.82
CA ASN A 136 -29.11 41.01 5.99
C ASN A 136 -28.68 41.28 4.54
N THR A 137 -29.34 40.63 3.58
CA THR A 137 -29.43 41.13 2.21
C THR A 137 -30.74 41.89 2.08
N VAL A 138 -30.64 43.22 2.07
CA VAL A 138 -31.74 44.15 1.78
C VAL A 138 -32.16 43.93 0.33
N HIS A 139 -33.47 43.82 0.12
CA HIS A 139 -34.13 43.84 -1.17
C HIS A 139 -33.76 45.10 -1.96
N ASP A 140 -33.33 44.93 -3.21
CA ASP A 140 -33.60 45.94 -4.24
C ASP A 140 -33.98 45.22 -5.54
N GLU A 141 -35.19 45.49 -6.00
CA GLU A 141 -35.76 45.00 -7.25
C GLU A 141 -35.22 45.86 -8.40
N ASN A 142 -34.60 45.26 -9.41
CA ASN A 142 -34.78 45.74 -10.78
C ASN A 142 -34.35 44.73 -11.85
N ASP A 143 -35.37 44.30 -12.59
CA ASP A 143 -35.46 44.25 -14.06
C ASP A 143 -34.54 43.38 -14.95
N GLN A 144 -35.25 42.59 -15.77
CA GLN A 144 -35.02 42.19 -17.17
C GLN A 144 -34.05 41.05 -17.56
N GLN A 145 -34.69 39.92 -17.94
CA GLN A 145 -34.40 38.86 -18.95
C GLN A 145 -33.58 39.24 -20.23
N PRO A 146 -33.25 38.31 -21.18
CA PRO A 146 -32.80 36.88 -21.15
C PRO A 146 -31.60 36.61 -22.15
N PRO A 147 -31.43 35.45 -22.86
CA PRO A 147 -30.54 34.34 -22.52
C PRO A 147 -29.46 33.99 -23.61
N LEU A 148 -28.79 32.83 -23.43
CA LEU A 148 -27.98 32.03 -24.40
C LEU A 148 -26.45 32.27 -24.39
N LYS A 149 -25.67 31.24 -24.04
CA LYS A 149 -25.15 30.23 -25.00
C LYS A 149 -24.34 29.15 -24.27
N GLN A 150 -24.65 27.90 -24.64
CA GLN A 150 -23.82 26.72 -24.41
C GLN A 150 -22.47 26.85 -25.13
N SER A 151 -21.39 26.35 -24.54
CA SER A 151 -20.34 25.68 -25.32
C SER A 151 -19.63 24.62 -24.49
N LEU A 152 -19.83 23.40 -24.98
CA LEU A 152 -19.20 22.14 -24.62
C LEU A 152 -17.89 21.98 -25.39
N ARG A 153 -16.89 21.36 -24.73
CA ARG A 153 -15.76 20.59 -25.29
C ARG A 153 -14.71 21.44 -26.04
N THR A 154 -13.41 21.14 -26.03
CA THR A 154 -12.77 19.84 -26.31
C THR A 154 -11.26 19.95 -26.04
N ALA A 155 -10.60 18.79 -25.88
CA ALA A 155 -9.26 18.45 -26.43
C ALA A 155 -8.00 18.97 -25.68
N LEU A 156 -6.86 18.28 -25.55
CA LEU A 156 -6.24 17.09 -26.15
C LEU A 156 -5.30 16.47 -25.08
N SER A 157 -5.24 15.15 -24.87
CA SER A 157 -4.45 14.15 -25.63
C SER A 157 -2.96 14.48 -25.75
N THR A 158 -2.13 13.85 -24.89
CA THR A 158 -0.68 13.77 -25.05
C THR A 158 -0.30 12.29 -25.22
N PRO A 159 0.37 11.90 -26.32
CA PRO A 159 0.69 10.50 -26.59
C PRO A 159 1.90 9.99 -25.80
N LEU A 160 1.86 8.69 -25.51
CA LEU A 160 2.95 7.89 -24.94
C LEU A 160 4.21 7.94 -25.82
N HIS A 161 5.34 8.25 -25.21
CA HIS A 161 6.67 7.95 -25.76
C HIS A 161 6.96 6.45 -25.59
N ALA A 162 7.13 5.74 -26.71
CA ALA A 162 7.75 4.43 -26.73
C ALA A 162 9.27 4.54 -26.48
N PRO A 163 9.89 3.59 -25.75
CA PRO A 163 11.35 3.53 -25.63
C PRO A 163 12.00 2.87 -26.87
N PRO A 164 13.25 3.23 -27.20
CA PRO A 164 13.96 2.67 -28.34
C PRO A 164 14.37 1.22 -28.11
N SER A 165 14.18 0.42 -29.14
CA SER A 165 14.76 -0.90 -29.35
C SER A 165 16.29 -0.80 -29.41
N SER A 166 16.97 -1.52 -28.53
CA SER A 166 18.38 -1.87 -28.71
C SER A 166 18.50 -3.39 -28.80
N SER A 167 18.56 -3.84 -30.04
CA SER A 167 19.22 -5.07 -30.43
C SER A 167 20.72 -4.93 -30.13
N ASN A 168 21.28 -5.80 -29.28
CA ASN A 168 22.67 -6.17 -29.48
C ASN A 168 22.86 -7.66 -29.24
N VAL A 169 23.50 -8.25 -30.25
CA VAL A 169 23.79 -9.66 -30.47
C VAL A 169 25.26 -9.87 -30.10
N GLY A 170 25.56 -11.05 -29.54
CA GLY A 170 26.92 -11.56 -29.30
C GLY A 170 27.23 -11.64 -27.81
N GLY A 171 27.69 -12.75 -27.23
CA GLY A 171 28.23 -13.99 -27.76
C GLY A 171 29.26 -14.51 -26.75
N LEU A 172 29.40 -15.84 -26.64
CA LEU A 172 30.50 -16.61 -26.02
C LEU A 172 30.57 -16.58 -24.47
N SER A 173 30.30 -17.70 -23.77
CA SER A 173 31.12 -18.92 -23.60
C SER A 173 32.27 -18.75 -22.61
N THR A 174 32.14 -19.33 -21.41
CA THR A 174 33.11 -20.20 -20.68
C THR A 174 32.59 -20.39 -19.24
N LEU A 175 32.18 -21.58 -18.82
CA LEU A 175 33.01 -22.71 -18.34
C LEU A 175 33.86 -22.35 -17.11
N PHE A 176 33.36 -22.62 -15.90
CA PHE A 176 34.21 -23.01 -14.77
C PHE A 176 33.47 -24.04 -13.88
N LYS A 177 34.27 -25.01 -13.46
CA LYS A 177 33.96 -26.22 -12.69
C LYS A 177 33.48 -25.93 -11.28
#